data_AF-A0A2V5P2E4-F1
#
_entry.id   AF-A0A2V5P2E4-F1
#
_cell.length_a   1.000
_cell.length_b   1.000
_cell.length_c   1.000
_cell.angle_alpha   90.00
_cell.angle_beta   90.00
_cell.angle_gamma   90.00
#
_symmetry.space_group_name_H-M   'P 1'
#
loop_
_entity.id
_entity.type
_entity.pdbx_description
1 polymer ?
#
loop_
_entity_poly.entity_id
_entity_poly.type
_entity_poly.pdbx_seq_one_letter_code
_entity_poly.pdbx_strand_id
1 'polypeptide(L)'
;MFPLPVWFHYLLGWCVERLMTVPLVSTAQVRMLAEGLAEPAPPCDLAPPELAPATPFGDEQIRRGLPAPGPFGLRALRCCSVVSKGGSL
;
A
#
# COMPACT_ATOMS: atom_id res chain seq x y z
N MET A 1 -11.29 -15.61 -18.21
CA MET A 1 -10.44 -14.43 -17.85
C MET A 1 -9.37 -14.29 -18.90
N PHE A 2 -9.18 -13.10 -19.47
CA PHE A 2 -8.13 -12.83 -20.45
C PHE A 2 -6.97 -12.12 -19.74
N PRO A 3 -5.77 -12.73 -19.64
CA PRO A 3 -4.64 -12.08 -18.97
C PRO A 3 -4.22 -10.85 -19.76
N LEU A 4 -4.26 -9.69 -19.11
CA LEU A 4 -3.75 -8.46 -19.71
C LEU A 4 -2.22 -8.50 -19.72
N PRO A 5 -1.57 -7.84 -20.69
CA PRO A 5 -0.11 -7.80 -20.73
C PRO A 5 0.46 -7.03 -19.53
N VAL A 6 1.69 -7.34 -19.12
CA VAL A 6 2.31 -6.76 -17.92
C VAL A 6 2.46 -5.23 -18.02
N TRP A 7 2.74 -4.68 -19.21
CA TRP A 7 2.83 -3.23 -19.42
C TRP A 7 1.52 -2.50 -19.08
N PHE A 8 0.36 -3.16 -19.26
CA PHE A 8 -0.93 -2.57 -18.91
C PHE A 8 -1.05 -2.40 -17.39
N HIS A 9 -0.61 -3.39 -16.62
CA HIS A 9 -0.62 -3.34 -15.16
C HIS A 9 0.32 -2.25 -14.64
N TYR A 10 1.49 -2.06 -15.27
CA TYR A 10 2.39 -0.95 -14.95
C TYR A 10 1.74 0.41 -15.21
N LEU A 11 1.08 0.59 -16.36
CA LEU A 11 0.35 1.80 -16.66
C LEU A 11 -0.76 2.07 -15.63
N LEU A 12 -1.52 1.03 -15.27
CA LEU A 12 -2.56 1.13 -14.25
C LEU A 12 -1.99 1.57 -12.90
N GLY A 13 -0.92 0.93 -12.42
CA GLY A 13 -0.23 1.27 -11.17
C GLY A 13 0.23 2.73 -11.17
N TRP A 14 0.91 3.16 -12.23
CA TRP A 14 1.37 4.54 -12.42
C TRP A 14 0.23 5.56 -12.41
N CYS A 15 -0.91 5.23 -13.02
CA CYS A 15 -2.10 6.08 -13.04
C CYS A 15 -2.71 6.23 -11.64
N VAL A 16 -2.96 5.11 -10.93
CA VAL A 16 -3.61 5.15 -9.62
C VAL A 16 -2.70 5.76 -8.55
N GLU A 17 -1.39 5.58 -8.62
CA GLU A 17 -0.42 6.24 -7.72
C GLU A 17 -0.46 7.76 -7.85
N ARG A 18 -0.66 8.30 -9.06
CA ARG A 18 -0.80 9.73 -9.29
C ARG A 18 -2.17 10.27 -8.87
N LEU A 19 -3.22 9.50 -9.11
CA LEU A 19 -4.59 9.97 -8.94
C LEU A 19 -5.13 9.76 -7.53
N MET A 20 -4.65 8.75 -6.80
CA MET A 20 -5.17 8.36 -5.49
C MET A 20 -4.19 8.68 -4.35
N THR A 21 -4.73 8.90 -3.16
CA THR A 21 -3.92 9.00 -1.93
C THR A 21 -3.47 7.62 -1.46
N VAL A 22 -4.37 6.64 -1.53
CA VAL A 22 -4.08 5.22 -1.29
C VAL A 22 -4.35 4.50 -2.62
N PRO A 23 -3.31 4.08 -3.36
CA PRO A 23 -3.48 3.47 -4.68
C PRO A 23 -4.12 2.09 -4.57
N LEU A 24 -4.96 1.73 -5.56
CA LEU A 24 -5.54 0.39 -5.68
C LEU A 24 -4.46 -0.69 -5.84
N VAL A 25 -3.47 -0.40 -6.67
CA VAL A 25 -2.30 -1.24 -6.93
C VAL A 25 -1.10 -0.31 -7.14
N SER A 26 0.06 -0.67 -6.61
CA SER A 26 1.29 0.07 -6.85
C SER A 26 2.09 -0.54 -8.01
N THR A 27 2.88 0.30 -8.66
CA THR A 27 3.89 -0.11 -9.65
C THR A 27 4.85 -1.14 -9.04
N ALA A 28 5.17 -1.00 -7.75
CA ALA A 28 5.99 -1.95 -7.01
C ALA A 28 5.32 -3.34 -6.89
N GLN A 29 4.04 -3.39 -6.52
CA GLN A 29 3.29 -4.66 -6.46
C GLN A 29 3.22 -5.34 -7.83
N VAL A 30 2.99 -4.59 -8.90
CA VAL A 30 3.00 -5.14 -10.27
C VAL A 30 4.36 -5.74 -10.61
N ARG A 31 5.45 -5.04 -10.26
CA ARG A 31 6.82 -5.53 -10.47
C ARG A 31 7.08 -6.82 -9.70
N MET A 32 6.72 -6.87 -8.42
CA MET A 32 6.88 -8.06 -7.59
C MET A 32 6.18 -9.27 -8.23
N LEU A 33 4.93 -9.10 -8.66
CA LEU A 33 4.17 -10.18 -9.31
C LEU A 33 4.75 -10.56 -10.68
N ALA A 34 5.23 -9.59 -11.46
CA ALA A 34 5.87 -9.84 -12.74
C ALA A 34 7.20 -10.60 -12.60
N GLU A 35 7.93 -10.36 -11.50
CA GLU A 35 9.14 -11.11 -11.12
C GLU A 35 8.83 -12.48 -10.51
N GLY A 36 7.55 -12.84 -10.35
CA GLY A 36 7.13 -14.13 -9.79
C GLY A 36 7.22 -14.21 -8.26
N LEU A 37 7.33 -13.07 -7.57
CA LEU A 37 7.36 -12.98 -6.11
C LEU A 37 5.94 -13.14 -5.53
N ALA A 38 5.37 -14.34 -5.67
CA ALA A 38 4.08 -14.71 -5.13
C ALA A 38 4.19 -15.60 -3.87
N GLU A 39 5.32 -16.29 -3.72
CA GLU A 39 5.58 -17.19 -2.61
C GLU A 39 6.32 -16.49 -1.47
N PRO A 40 6.10 -16.91 -0.21
CA PRO A 40 6.84 -16.37 0.91
C PRO A 40 8.34 -16.64 0.76
N ALA A 41 9.15 -15.63 1.04
CA ALA A 41 10.60 -15.80 1.12
C ALA A 41 10.98 -16.72 2.30
N PRO A 42 12.15 -17.40 2.24
CA PRO A 42 12.67 -18.13 3.38
C PRO A 42 12.80 -17.24 4.63
N PRO A 43 12.75 -17.84 5.84
CA PRO A 43 12.99 -17.10 7.07
C PRO A 43 14.33 -16.35 7.03
N CYS A 44 14.31 -15.09 7.46
CA CYS A 44 15.50 -14.29 7.65
C CYS A 44 15.94 -14.37 9.11
N ASP A 45 17.25 -14.26 9.34
CA ASP A 45 17.78 -14.10 10.70
C ASP A 45 17.23 -12.83 11.35
N LEU A 46 17.13 -12.85 12.68
CA LEU A 46 16.72 -11.69 13.45
C LEU A 46 17.72 -10.54 13.25
N ALA A 47 17.17 -9.33 13.13
CA ALA A 47 17.99 -8.13 13.11
C ALA A 47 18.82 -8.04 14.40
N PRO A 48 20.06 -7.53 14.34
CA PRO A 48 20.85 -7.22 15.52
C PRO A 48 20.10 -6.31 16.51
N PRO A 49 20.34 -6.40 17.83
CA PRO A 49 19.61 -5.64 18.85
C PRO A 49 19.63 -4.12 18.62
N GLU A 50 20.70 -3.59 18.06
CA GLU A 50 20.87 -2.17 17.72
C GLU A 50 19.95 -1.70 16.57
N LEU A 51 19.41 -2.61 15.77
CA LEU A 51 18.44 -2.36 14.70
C LEU A 51 17.02 -2.75 15.10
N ALA A 52 16.79 -3.10 16.37
CA ALA A 52 15.45 -3.42 16.84
C ALA A 52 14.52 -2.21 16.67
N PRO A 53 13.29 -2.40 16.17
CA PRO A 53 12.35 -1.30 15.99
C PRO A 53 11.98 -0.69 17.35
N ALA A 54 12.14 0.62 17.48
CA ALA A 54 11.72 1.37 18.67
C ALA A 54 10.19 1.44 18.80
N THR A 55 9.46 1.29 17.69
CA THR A 55 8.00 1.29 17.67
C THR A 55 7.46 -0.14 17.77
N PRO A 56 6.72 -0.49 18.83
CA PRO A 56 6.15 -1.82 18.97
C PRO A 56 5.07 -2.09 17.92
N PHE A 57 5.04 -3.33 17.41
CA PHE A 57 4.03 -3.78 16.46
C PHE A 57 2.80 -4.32 17.21
N GLY A 58 1.80 -3.47 17.43
CA GLY A 58 0.56 -3.82 18.13
C GLY A 58 -0.67 -3.21 17.46
N ASP A 59 -1.85 -3.77 17.75
CA ASP A 59 -3.11 -3.44 17.06
C ASP A 59 -3.43 -1.93 17.09
N GLU A 60 -3.29 -1.28 18.25
CA GLU A 60 -3.53 0.15 18.40
C GLU A 60 -2.57 0.99 17.54
N GLN A 61 -1.30 0.60 17.47
CA GLN A 61 -0.30 1.28 16.65
C GLN A 61 -0.58 1.10 15.15
N ILE A 62 -1.03 -0.09 14.75
CA ILE A 62 -1.43 -0.39 13.37
C ILE A 62 -2.64 0.47 12.97
N ARG A 63 -3.68 0.49 13.82
CA ARG A 63 -4.92 1.25 13.56
C ARG A 63 -4.68 2.74 13.41
N ARG A 64 -3.76 3.31 14.20
CA ARG A 64 -3.35 4.72 14.08
C ARG A 64 -2.75 5.08 12.72
N GLY A 65 -2.09 4.11 12.06
CA GLY A 65 -1.46 4.31 10.76
C GLY A 65 -2.38 4.06 9.55
N LEU A 66 -3.55 3.45 9.76
CA LEU A 66 -4.47 3.09 8.69
C LEU A 66 -5.53 4.18 8.46
N PRO A 67 -5.96 4.41 7.21
CA PRO A 67 -7.12 5.25 6.95
C PRO A 67 -8.38 4.63 7.55
N ALA A 68 -9.42 5.45 7.75
CA ALA A 68 -10.72 4.96 8.17
C ALA A 68 -11.22 3.86 7.20
N PRO A 69 -11.80 2.76 7.71
CA PRO A 69 -12.24 1.65 6.88
C PRO A 69 -13.36 2.09 5.92
N GLY A 70 -13.26 1.67 4.67
CA GLY A 70 -14.27 1.97 3.65
C GLY A 70 -13.87 1.45 2.27
N PRO A 71 -14.83 1.36 1.34
CA PRO A 71 -14.54 0.97 -0.03
C PRO A 71 -13.71 2.05 -0.75
N PHE A 72 -12.94 1.65 -1.76
CA PHE A 72 -12.39 2.58 -2.71
C PHE A 72 -13.52 3.26 -3.50
N GLY A 73 -13.41 4.57 -3.70
CA GLY A 73 -14.39 5.35 -4.45
C GLY A 73 -13.82 6.68 -4.92
N LEU A 74 -14.65 7.50 -5.56
CA LEU A 74 -14.20 8.78 -6.14
C LEU A 74 -13.56 9.73 -5.11
N ARG A 75 -13.94 9.64 -3.84
CA ARG A 75 -13.35 10.43 -2.74
C ARG A 75 -11.88 10.08 -2.45
N ALA A 76 -11.40 8.92 -2.91
CA ALA A 76 -10.00 8.51 -2.79
C ALA A 76 -9.10 9.20 -3.83
N LEU A 77 -9.69 9.84 -4.86
CA LEU A 77 -8.96 10.65 -5.82
C LEU A 77 -8.51 11.97 -5.18
N ARG A 78 -7.27 12.37 -5.40
CA ARG A 78 -6.67 13.58 -4.82
C ARG A 78 -7.43 14.87 -5.15
N CYS A 79 -8.07 14.92 -6.32
CA CYS A 79 -8.87 16.08 -6.76
C CYS A 79 -10.27 16.12 -6.13
N CYS A 80 -10.74 15.02 -5.56
CA CYS A 80 -12.08 14.88 -4.97
C CYS A 80 -12.03 14.58 -3.47
N SER A 81 -10.82 14.45 -2.90
CA SER A 81 -10.62 14.26 -1.48
C SER A 81 -10.86 15.59 -0.77
N VAL A 82 -11.95 15.69 -0.02
CA VAL A 82 -12.05 16.70 1.04
C VAL A 82 -10.95 16.35 2.04
N VAL A 83 -9.99 17.26 2.21
CA VAL A 83 -8.99 17.16 3.28
C VAL A 83 -9.74 17.02 4.59
N SER A 84 -9.80 15.81 5.16
CA SER A 84 -10.20 15.64 6.55
C SER A 84 -9.02 16.10 7.39
N LYS A 85 -8.98 17.41 7.66
CA LYS A 85 -8.12 17.97 8.72
C LYS A 85 -8.76 17.59 10.05
N GLY A 86 -8.01 16.83 10.86
CA GLY A 86 -8.07 16.91 12.31
C GLY A 86 -9.05 15.98 13.02
N GLY A 87 -8.51 14.94 13.64
CA GLY A 87 -9.00 14.43 14.91
C GLY A 87 -7.97 14.80 15.98
N SER A 88 -8.09 16.00 16.56
CA SER A 88 -7.45 16.34 17.83
C SER A 88 -8.51 16.27 18.91
N LEU A 89 -8.36 15.29 19.80
CA LEU A 89 -8.58 15.30 21.26
C LEU A 89 -8.67 13.85 21.74
#